data_AF-A5JSK0-F1
#
_entry.id   AF-A5JSK0-F1
#
_cell.length_a   1.000
_cell.length_b   1.000
_cell.length_c   1.000
_cell.angle_alpha   90.00
_cell.angle_beta   90.00
_cell.angle_gamma   90.00
#
_symmetry.space_group_name_H-M   'P 1'
#
loop_
_entity.id
_entity.type
_entity.pdbx_description
1 polymer ?
#
loop_
_entity_poly.entity_id
_entity_poly.type
_entity_poly.pdbx_seq_one_letter_code
_entity_poly.pdbx_strand_id
1 'polypeptide(L)'
;MMATRAQSRPERAEPGRSGEQARDFEFTSADFARIRELIHRSAGISLSDHKRDMAYSRLARRLRARGLDSFRQYLDMLEADNDPAEWEAFTNALTTNLTAFFREAHHFPILADFVARRPAPVSVWCSAASTGEEPYSIAMTLIEALGDHAARQATVLATDIDTQVLAKGEAGTYQFDQVK
;
A
#
# COMPACT_ATOMS: atom_id res chain seq x y z
N MET A 1 11.96 30.63 -64.51
CA MET A 1 10.87 29.61 -64.54
C MET A 1 11.50 28.26 -64.29
N MET A 2 11.36 27.69 -63.10
CA MET A 2 11.25 26.24 -62.84
C MET A 2 11.04 26.05 -61.33
N ALA A 3 9.82 25.62 -60.99
CA ALA A 3 9.39 25.33 -59.62
C ALA A 3 9.89 23.93 -59.22
N THR A 4 10.64 23.85 -58.13
CA THR A 4 11.11 22.57 -57.57
C THR A 4 10.02 21.99 -56.68
N ARG A 5 9.52 20.83 -57.11
CA ARG A 5 8.41 20.06 -56.53
C ARG A 5 8.81 19.48 -55.16
N ALA A 6 8.05 19.81 -54.12
CA ALA A 6 8.18 19.17 -52.81
C ALA A 6 7.73 17.70 -52.88
N GLN A 7 8.59 16.77 -52.45
CA GLN A 7 8.23 15.37 -52.23
C GLN A 7 8.05 15.13 -50.73
N SER A 8 6.85 14.66 -50.37
CA SER A 8 6.41 14.29 -49.03
C SER A 8 7.15 13.04 -48.54
N ARG A 9 7.74 13.12 -47.34
CA ARG A 9 8.28 11.96 -46.61
C ARG A 9 7.11 11.09 -46.12
N PRO A 10 7.21 9.74 -46.17
CA PRO A 10 6.21 8.89 -45.56
C PRO A 10 6.36 8.96 -44.03
N GLU A 11 5.24 9.18 -43.36
CA GLU A 11 5.11 9.09 -41.90
C GLU A 11 5.44 7.65 -41.46
N ARG A 12 6.40 7.51 -40.54
CA ARG A 12 6.65 6.23 -39.87
C ARG A 12 5.50 6.00 -38.89
N ALA A 13 4.75 4.92 -39.11
CA ALA A 13 3.78 4.43 -38.14
C ALA A 13 4.49 4.15 -36.81
N GLU A 14 4.01 4.79 -35.74
CA GLU A 14 4.48 4.50 -34.38
C GLU A 14 4.05 3.07 -34.00
N PRO A 15 4.93 2.30 -33.33
CA PRO A 15 4.57 0.97 -32.86
C PRO A 15 3.52 1.09 -31.76
N GLY A 16 2.38 0.44 -31.98
CA GLY A 16 1.27 0.36 -31.02
C GLY A 16 1.76 -0.10 -29.65
N ARG A 17 1.29 0.59 -28.60
CA ARG A 17 1.54 0.24 -27.20
C ARG A 17 1.16 -1.22 -26.94
N SER A 18 2.17 -2.05 -26.76
CA SER A 18 2.07 -3.42 -26.28
C SER A 18 1.64 -3.43 -24.81
N GLY A 19 0.50 -4.05 -24.50
CA GLY A 19 0.17 -4.40 -23.10
C GLY A 19 -1.29 -4.53 -22.69
N GLU A 20 -2.25 -4.86 -23.56
CA GLU A 20 -3.50 -5.45 -23.07
C GLU A 20 -3.22 -6.93 -22.74
N GLN A 21 -2.70 -7.19 -21.53
CA GLN A 21 -2.81 -8.53 -20.95
C GLN A 21 -4.30 -8.86 -20.91
N ALA A 22 -4.69 -9.98 -21.54
CA ALA A 22 -6.06 -10.44 -21.56
C ALA A 22 -6.56 -10.50 -20.10
N ARG A 23 -7.59 -9.72 -19.79
CA ARG A 23 -8.24 -9.76 -18.49
C ARG A 23 -9.01 -11.07 -18.38
N ASP A 24 -8.62 -11.93 -17.43
CA ASP A 24 -9.28 -13.22 -17.16
C ASP A 24 -10.74 -13.07 -16.69
N PHE A 25 -11.11 -11.87 -16.24
CA PHE A 25 -12.43 -11.56 -15.69
C PHE A 25 -12.95 -10.27 -16.32
N GLU A 26 -14.24 -10.26 -16.67
CA GLU A 26 -14.93 -9.03 -17.01
C GLU A 26 -14.89 -8.07 -15.81
N PHE A 27 -14.54 -6.81 -16.09
CA PHE A 27 -14.44 -5.79 -15.04
C PHE A 27 -15.04 -4.46 -15.51
N THR A 28 -16.30 -4.25 -15.11
CA THR A 28 -17.11 -3.12 -15.58
C THR A 28 -16.87 -1.86 -14.76
N SER A 29 -17.34 -0.72 -15.28
CA SER A 29 -17.29 0.54 -14.51
C SER A 29 -18.21 0.49 -13.29
N ALA A 30 -19.29 -0.29 -13.33
CA ALA A 30 -20.17 -0.50 -12.19
C ALA A 30 -19.48 -1.29 -11.08
N ASP A 31 -18.72 -2.35 -11.44
CA ASP A 31 -17.94 -3.12 -10.46
C ASP A 31 -16.90 -2.23 -9.77
N PHE A 32 -16.17 -1.41 -10.55
CA PHE A 32 -15.19 -0.50 -9.98
C PHE A 32 -15.83 0.57 -9.08
N ALA A 33 -16.97 1.14 -9.48
CA ALA A 33 -17.71 2.09 -8.65
C ALA A 33 -18.15 1.45 -7.33
N ARG A 34 -18.66 0.21 -7.37
CA ARG A 34 -19.03 -0.55 -6.17
C ARG A 34 -17.82 -0.81 -5.28
N ILE A 35 -16.69 -1.26 -5.83
CA ILE A 35 -15.44 -1.43 -5.07
C ILE A 35 -15.03 -0.14 -4.36
N ARG A 36 -15.10 1.02 -5.04
CA ARG A 36 -14.79 2.33 -4.44
C ARG A 36 -15.69 2.63 -3.24
N GLU A 37 -16.98 2.36 -3.36
CA GLU A 37 -17.93 2.57 -2.27
C GLU A 37 -17.63 1.63 -1.09
N LEU A 38 -17.44 0.33 -1.36
CA LEU A 38 -17.20 -0.66 -0.32
C LEU A 38 -15.91 -0.36 0.47
N ILE A 39 -14.80 -0.10 -0.22
CA ILE A 39 -13.52 0.16 0.45
C ILE A 39 -13.49 1.51 1.16
N HIS A 40 -14.22 2.50 0.64
CA HIS A 40 -14.39 3.77 1.35
C HIS A 40 -15.21 3.58 2.63
N ARG A 41 -16.28 2.77 2.57
CA ARG A 41 -17.14 2.47 3.71
C ARG A 41 -16.41 1.66 4.79
N SER A 42 -15.61 0.67 4.41
CA SER A 42 -14.90 -0.20 5.36
C SER A 42 -13.63 0.41 5.93
N ALA A 43 -12.87 1.16 5.12
CA ALA A 43 -11.50 1.57 5.45
C ALA A 43 -11.22 3.07 5.24
N GLY A 44 -12.19 3.85 4.74
CA GLY A 44 -11.98 5.26 4.41
C GLY A 44 -11.07 5.51 3.20
N ILE A 45 -10.68 4.46 2.46
CA ILE A 45 -9.76 4.59 1.34
C ILE A 45 -10.51 5.11 0.11
N SER A 46 -10.08 6.26 -0.39
CA SER A 46 -10.58 6.80 -1.66
C SER A 46 -9.71 6.32 -2.83
N LEU A 47 -10.28 5.52 -3.72
CA LEU A 47 -9.61 5.10 -4.95
C LEU A 47 -9.97 6.07 -6.09
N SER A 48 -8.93 6.58 -6.75
CA SER A 48 -8.99 7.38 -7.97
C SER A 48 -9.18 6.51 -9.21
N ASP A 49 -9.70 7.08 -10.31
CA ASP A 49 -9.98 6.31 -11.53
C ASP A 49 -8.74 5.64 -12.13
N HIS A 50 -7.57 6.28 -12.03
CA HIS A 50 -6.31 5.70 -12.51
C HIS A 50 -5.87 4.46 -11.71
N LYS A 51 -6.46 4.18 -10.54
CA LYS A 51 -6.19 2.95 -9.76
C LYS A 51 -7.06 1.76 -10.18
N ARG A 52 -7.87 1.89 -11.24
CA ARG A 52 -8.75 0.81 -11.72
C ARG A 52 -8.00 -0.48 -12.03
N ASP A 53 -6.89 -0.41 -12.77
CA ASP A 53 -6.11 -1.60 -13.12
C ASP A 53 -5.43 -2.25 -11.90
N MET A 54 -5.01 -1.42 -10.94
CA MET A 54 -4.49 -1.91 -9.66
C MET A 54 -5.57 -2.67 -8.88
N ALA A 55 -6.77 -2.09 -8.76
CA ALA A 55 -7.90 -2.74 -8.09
C ALA A 55 -8.26 -4.06 -8.77
N TYR A 56 -8.33 -4.07 -10.10
CA TYR A 56 -8.54 -5.29 -10.89
C TYR A 56 -7.50 -6.37 -10.56
N SER A 57 -6.22 -6.06 -10.72
CA SER A 57 -5.11 -7.00 -10.54
C SER A 57 -5.12 -7.66 -9.15
N ARG A 58 -5.36 -6.86 -8.11
CA ARG A 58 -5.29 -7.33 -6.73
C ARG A 58 -6.53 -8.12 -6.32
N LEU A 59 -7.73 -7.68 -6.72
CA LEU A 59 -8.97 -8.39 -6.41
C LEU A 59 -9.17 -9.63 -7.29
N ALA A 60 -8.67 -9.65 -8.53
CA ALA A 60 -8.69 -10.86 -9.36
C ALA A 60 -7.98 -12.05 -8.69
N ARG A 61 -7.00 -11.81 -7.82
CA ARG A 61 -6.38 -12.86 -7.00
C ARG A 61 -7.35 -13.41 -5.95
N ARG A 62 -8.19 -12.56 -5.35
CA ARG A 62 -9.25 -12.97 -4.41
C ARG A 62 -10.33 -13.80 -5.10
N LEU A 63 -10.78 -13.37 -6.28
CA LEU A 63 -11.74 -14.13 -7.10
C LEU A 63 -11.24 -15.56 -7.35
N ARG A 64 -9.98 -15.71 -7.79
CA ARG A 64 -9.36 -17.03 -7.99
C ARG A 64 -9.28 -17.85 -6.70
N ALA A 65 -8.92 -17.23 -5.58
CA ALA A 65 -8.85 -17.91 -4.29
C ALA A 65 -10.22 -18.42 -3.80
N ARG A 66 -11.31 -17.76 -4.21
CA ARG A 66 -12.69 -18.15 -3.91
C ARG A 66 -13.34 -19.02 -5.00
N GLY A 67 -12.66 -19.25 -6.12
CA GLY A 67 -13.19 -20.00 -7.25
C GLY A 67 -14.39 -19.32 -7.93
N LEU A 68 -14.38 -17.99 -8.00
CA LEU A 68 -15.46 -17.20 -8.61
C LEU A 68 -15.06 -16.66 -9.99
N ASP A 69 -16.04 -16.61 -10.89
CA ASP A 69 -15.83 -16.31 -12.32
C ASP A 69 -16.12 -14.85 -12.69
N SER A 70 -16.58 -14.02 -11.76
CA SER A 70 -16.85 -12.60 -12.03
C SER A 70 -16.74 -11.70 -10.80
N PHE A 71 -16.43 -10.42 -11.05
CA PHE A 71 -16.42 -9.39 -10.01
C PHE A 71 -17.79 -9.20 -9.38
N ARG A 72 -18.86 -9.25 -10.19
CA ARG A 72 -20.22 -9.14 -9.68
C ARG A 72 -20.53 -10.22 -8.64
N GLN A 73 -20.24 -11.49 -8.94
CA GLN A 73 -20.46 -12.59 -7.99
C GLN A 73 -19.63 -12.40 -6.71
N TYR A 74 -18.38 -11.96 -6.83
CA TYR A 74 -17.53 -11.71 -5.67
C TYR A 74 -18.08 -10.58 -4.79
N LEU A 75 -18.51 -9.47 -5.38
CA LEU A 75 -19.04 -8.32 -4.64
C LEU A 75 -20.41 -8.64 -4.02
N ASP A 76 -21.26 -9.39 -4.73
CA ASP A 76 -22.54 -9.87 -4.19
C ASP A 76 -22.31 -10.80 -2.98
N MET A 77 -21.37 -11.74 -3.08
CA MET A 77 -21.01 -12.64 -1.98
C MET A 77 -20.42 -11.88 -0.79
N LEU A 78 -19.50 -10.94 -1.03
CA LEU A 78 -18.85 -10.15 0.01
C LEU A 78 -19.88 -9.41 0.88
N GLU A 79 -20.90 -8.82 0.25
CA GLU A 79 -21.96 -8.09 0.96
C GLU A 79 -23.01 -9.02 1.58
N ALA A 80 -23.34 -10.15 0.95
CA ALA A 80 -24.38 -11.07 1.42
C ALA A 80 -23.92 -11.94 2.59
N ASP A 81 -22.73 -12.54 2.49
CA ASP A 81 -22.21 -13.47 3.51
C ASP A 81 -21.72 -12.69 4.73
N ASN A 82 -21.29 -11.44 4.54
CA ASN A 82 -20.73 -10.57 5.56
C ASN A 82 -19.62 -11.26 6.40
N ASP A 83 -18.82 -12.11 5.74
CA ASP A 83 -17.71 -12.85 6.34
C ASP A 83 -16.58 -11.87 6.72
N PRO A 84 -16.27 -11.70 8.03
CA PRO A 84 -15.23 -10.79 8.47
C PRO A 84 -13.86 -11.09 7.85
N ALA A 85 -13.54 -12.36 7.61
CA ALA A 85 -12.25 -12.76 7.06
C ALA A 85 -12.09 -12.35 5.59
N GLU A 86 -13.16 -12.41 4.80
CA GLU A 86 -13.12 -11.96 3.41
C GLU A 86 -13.17 -10.43 3.31
N TRP A 87 -13.86 -9.74 4.22
CA TRP A 87 -13.79 -8.28 4.34
C TRP A 87 -12.39 -7.78 4.66
N GLU A 88 -11.69 -8.46 5.57
CA GLU A 88 -10.28 -8.20 5.86
C GLU A 88 -9.41 -8.43 4.62
N ALA A 89 -9.58 -9.57 3.94
CA ALA A 89 -8.81 -9.89 2.74
C ALA A 89 -9.08 -8.92 1.57
N PHE A 90 -10.32 -8.47 1.41
CA PHE A 90 -10.71 -7.42 0.47
C PHE A 90 -9.99 -6.10 0.78
N THR A 91 -9.98 -5.71 2.06
CA THR A 91 -9.35 -4.47 2.52
C THR A 91 -7.83 -4.52 2.31
N ASN A 92 -7.17 -5.60 2.76
CA ASN A 92 -5.73 -5.83 2.58
C ASN A 92 -5.32 -5.88 1.10
N ALA A 93 -6.21 -6.37 0.23
CA ALA A 93 -5.93 -6.35 -1.21
C ALA A 93 -5.87 -4.92 -1.78
N LEU A 94 -6.47 -3.91 -1.13
CA LEU A 94 -6.58 -2.55 -1.66
C LEU A 94 -5.71 -1.51 -0.93
N THR A 95 -5.05 -1.89 0.16
CA THR A 95 -4.07 -1.05 0.88
C THR A 95 -2.79 -0.81 0.07
N THR A 96 -2.05 0.25 0.39
CA THR A 96 -0.76 0.55 -0.28
C THR A 96 0.34 0.58 0.75
N ASN A 97 1.14 -0.49 0.78
CA ASN A 97 2.09 -0.78 1.84
C ASN A 97 3.54 -0.44 1.42
N LEU A 98 3.77 0.75 0.84
CA LEU A 98 5.12 1.18 0.49
C LEU A 98 5.78 1.79 1.71
N THR A 99 6.79 1.12 2.26
CA THR A 99 7.57 1.57 3.40
C THR A 99 9.04 1.19 3.24
N ALA A 100 9.90 1.80 4.04
CA ALA A 100 11.34 1.55 4.08
C ALA A 100 11.90 2.01 5.43
N PHE A 101 13.02 1.42 5.84
CA PHE A 101 13.74 1.89 7.02
C PHE A 101 14.18 3.34 6.82
N PHE A 102 14.01 4.15 7.86
CA PHE A 102 14.33 5.57 7.85
C PHE A 102 13.77 6.34 6.64
N ARG A 103 12.59 5.93 6.14
CA ARG A 103 11.87 6.71 5.12
C ARG A 103 11.66 8.13 5.62
N GLU A 104 11.94 9.12 4.76
CA GLU A 104 11.91 10.54 5.15
C GLU A 104 12.86 10.82 6.34
N ALA A 105 14.11 10.36 6.22
CA ALA A 105 15.14 10.32 7.27
C ALA A 105 15.34 11.60 8.10
N HIS A 106 14.94 12.77 7.58
CA HIS A 106 15.02 14.04 8.29
C HIS A 106 14.11 14.12 9.54
N HIS A 107 13.09 13.26 9.66
CA HIS A 107 12.24 13.21 10.85
C HIS A 107 12.94 12.62 12.10
N PHE A 108 13.89 11.69 11.93
CA PHE A 108 14.47 10.96 13.07
C PHE A 108 15.42 11.83 13.92
N PRO A 109 16.28 12.70 13.34
CA PRO A 109 17.02 13.68 14.14
C PRO A 109 16.09 14.64 14.92
N ILE A 110 14.97 15.06 14.32
CA ILE A 110 13.97 15.90 14.98
C ILE A 110 13.35 15.14 16.16
N LEU A 111 12.99 13.87 15.97
CA LEU A 111 12.49 12.99 17.02
C LEU A 111 13.51 12.84 18.15
N ALA A 112 14.77 12.58 17.84
CA ALA A 112 15.86 12.43 18.80
C ALA A 112 16.01 13.68 19.69
N ASP A 113 16.11 14.86 19.06
CA ASP A 113 16.18 16.14 19.77
C ASP A 113 14.95 16.41 20.63
N PHE A 114 13.78 16.00 20.15
CA PHE A 114 12.50 16.17 20.81
C PHE A 114 12.36 15.28 22.06
N VAL A 115 12.83 14.03 22.02
CA VAL A 115 12.73 13.11 23.17
C VAL A 115 13.83 13.33 24.20
N ALA A 116 15.04 13.76 23.79
CA ALA A 116 16.15 14.04 24.71
C ALA A 116 15.85 15.16 25.72
N ARG A 117 14.90 16.04 25.40
CA ARG A 117 14.47 17.17 26.25
C ARG A 117 13.24 16.86 27.10
N ARG A 118 12.74 15.63 27.07
CA ARG A 118 11.51 15.22 27.77
C ARG A 118 11.78 14.31 28.95
N PRO A 119 10.94 14.39 30.00
CA PRO A 119 10.97 13.39 31.06
C PRO A 119 10.55 12.03 30.50
N ALA A 120 11.26 10.98 30.93
CA ALA A 120 10.90 9.59 30.67
C ALA A 120 9.74 9.13 31.57
N PRO A 121 8.94 8.12 31.16
CA PRO A 121 9.01 7.42 29.88
C PRO A 121 8.35 8.21 28.73
N VAL A 122 8.86 8.03 27.51
CA VAL A 122 8.24 8.56 26.29
C VAL A 122 7.39 7.50 25.61
N SER A 123 6.27 7.92 25.02
CA SER A 123 5.42 7.06 24.20
C SER A 123 5.28 7.65 22.80
N VAL A 124 5.44 6.81 21.78
CA VAL A 124 5.30 7.16 20.37
C VAL A 124 4.24 6.27 19.74
N TRP A 125 3.39 6.84 18.89
CA TRP A 125 2.42 6.09 18.09
C TRP A 125 2.76 6.22 16.61
N CYS A 126 3.08 5.09 15.99
CA CYS A 126 3.16 4.93 14.54
C CYS A 126 1.80 4.44 14.03
N SER A 127 1.06 5.33 13.37
CA SER A 127 -0.35 5.12 13.03
C SER A 127 -0.62 4.43 11.68
N ALA A 128 0.43 4.17 10.89
CA ALA A 128 0.38 3.42 9.63
C ALA A 128 1.68 2.62 9.46
N ALA A 129 1.86 1.62 10.33
CA ALA A 129 3.14 0.92 10.51
C ALA A 129 3.59 0.07 9.31
N SER A 130 2.66 -0.32 8.45
CA SER A 130 2.89 -1.20 7.32
C SER A 130 3.68 -2.46 7.73
N THR A 131 4.75 -2.81 7.02
CA THR A 131 5.58 -3.98 7.33
C THR A 131 6.58 -3.77 8.47
N GLY A 132 6.48 -2.69 9.24
CA GLY A 132 7.21 -2.47 10.50
C GLY A 132 8.50 -1.66 10.41
N GLU A 133 8.96 -1.28 9.23
CA GLU A 133 10.21 -0.54 9.06
C GLU A 133 10.21 0.82 9.80
N GLU A 134 9.09 1.56 9.78
CA GLU A 134 8.95 2.83 10.49
C GLU A 134 8.98 2.67 12.03
N PRO A 135 8.15 1.82 12.68
CA PRO A 135 8.21 1.66 14.13
C PRO A 135 9.57 1.13 14.61
N TYR A 136 10.27 0.31 13.81
CA TYR A 136 11.64 -0.08 14.13
C TYR A 136 12.63 1.09 14.00
N SER A 137 12.51 1.92 12.96
CA SER A 137 13.34 3.13 12.81
C SER A 137 13.14 4.10 13.98
N ILE A 138 11.90 4.25 14.43
CA ILE A 138 11.55 5.01 15.64
C ILE A 138 12.22 4.38 16.86
N ALA A 139 12.09 3.07 17.08
CA ALA A 139 12.67 2.39 18.23
C ALA A 139 14.20 2.52 18.29
N MET A 140 14.89 2.35 17.16
CA MET A 140 16.33 2.58 17.04
C MET A 140 16.70 4.02 17.42
N THR A 141 15.95 5.00 16.91
CA THR A 141 16.15 6.42 17.24
C THR A 141 15.97 6.70 18.74
N LEU A 142 14.97 6.10 19.38
CA LEU A 142 14.75 6.25 20.82
C LEU A 142 15.89 5.65 21.65
N ILE A 143 16.41 4.48 21.23
CA ILE A 143 17.56 3.83 21.88
C ILE A 143 18.79 4.74 21.79
N GLU A 144 19.09 5.27 20.61
CA GLU A 144 20.24 6.15 20.38
C GLU A 144 20.13 7.48 21.15
N ALA A 145 18.93 8.08 21.20
CA ALA A 145 18.73 9.39 21.81
C ALA A 145 18.64 9.36 23.34
N LEU A 146 18.04 8.32 23.91
CA LEU A 146 17.77 8.24 25.36
C LEU A 146 18.79 7.36 26.11
N GLY A 147 19.52 6.51 25.40
CA GLY A 147 20.33 5.45 25.96
C GLY A 147 19.51 4.26 26.49
N ASP A 148 20.17 3.11 26.61
CA ASP A 148 19.54 1.80 26.87
C ASP A 148 18.57 1.78 28.05
N HIS A 149 18.90 2.44 29.17
CA HIS A 149 18.06 2.37 30.37
C HIS A 149 16.72 3.09 30.20
N ALA A 150 16.74 4.32 29.68
CA ALA A 150 15.54 5.11 29.50
C ALA A 150 14.71 4.61 28.30
N ALA A 151 15.37 4.14 27.24
CA ALA A 151 14.70 3.58 26.07
C ALA A 151 13.90 2.31 26.39
N ARG A 152 14.35 1.46 27.32
CA ARG A 152 13.59 0.28 27.79
C ARG A 152 12.26 0.60 28.48
N GLN A 153 12.09 1.83 28.94
CA GLN A 153 10.84 2.32 29.52
C GLN A 153 9.96 3.01 28.48
N ALA A 154 10.49 3.29 27.29
CA ALA A 154 9.74 3.90 26.20
C ALA A 154 8.82 2.89 25.52
N THR A 155 7.73 3.37 24.94
CA THR A 155 6.75 2.54 24.22
C THR A 155 6.60 3.06 22.79
N VAL A 156 6.61 2.14 21.82
CA VAL A 156 6.20 2.40 20.44
C VAL A 156 4.95 1.58 20.15
N LEU A 157 3.80 2.23 20.08
CA LEU A 157 2.56 1.61 19.58
C LEU A 157 2.58 1.68 18.06
N ALA A 158 2.49 0.54 17.38
CA ALA A 158 2.44 0.46 15.94
C ALA A 158 1.09 -0.11 15.51
N THR A 159 0.33 0.63 14.69
CA THR A 159 -0.97 0.19 14.20
C THR A 159 -1.02 0.30 12.69
N ASP A 160 -1.75 -0.62 12.06
CA ASP A 160 -2.09 -0.56 10.65
C ASP A 160 -3.47 -1.21 10.46
N ILE A 161 -4.14 -0.89 9.35
CA ILE A 161 -5.40 -1.53 8.97
C ILE A 161 -5.15 -2.88 8.29
N ASP A 162 -3.97 -3.06 7.70
CA ASP A 162 -3.61 -4.27 6.98
C ASP A 162 -2.96 -5.30 7.90
N THR A 163 -3.72 -6.36 8.20
CA THR A 163 -3.28 -7.42 9.11
C THR A 163 -2.11 -8.25 8.56
N GLN A 164 -1.96 -8.35 7.24
CA GLN A 164 -0.87 -9.13 6.63
C GLN A 164 0.47 -8.43 6.80
N VAL A 165 0.49 -7.09 6.76
CA VAL A 165 1.74 -6.34 6.99
C VAL A 165 2.07 -6.19 8.47
N LEU A 166 1.06 -6.09 9.34
CA LEU A 166 1.28 -6.18 10.79
C LEU A 166 1.99 -7.49 11.19
N ALA A 167 1.55 -8.63 10.64
CA ALA A 167 2.20 -9.91 10.91
C ALA A 167 3.68 -9.94 10.46
N LYS A 168 4.01 -9.24 9.35
CA LYS A 168 5.41 -9.10 8.90
C LYS A 168 6.21 -8.20 9.84
N GLY A 169 5.62 -7.09 10.29
CA GLY A 169 6.23 -6.20 11.26
C GLY A 169 6.49 -6.89 12.59
N GLU A 170 5.53 -7.66 13.09
CA GLU A 170 5.67 -8.44 14.32
C GLU A 170 6.78 -9.50 14.22
N ALA A 171 6.92 -10.16 13.06
CA ALA A 171 7.98 -11.13 12.83
C ALA A 171 9.39 -10.49 12.78
N GLY A 172 9.49 -9.18 12.52
CA GLY A 172 10.75 -8.42 12.60
C GLY A 172 11.88 -8.93 11.71
N THR A 173 11.57 -9.65 10.63
CA THR A 173 12.57 -10.29 9.76
C THR A 173 12.60 -9.62 8.40
N TYR A 174 13.74 -8.99 8.08
CA TYR A 174 13.93 -8.19 6.86
C TYR A 174 15.15 -8.67 6.07
N GLN A 175 15.10 -8.52 4.74
CA GLN A 175 16.26 -8.76 3.90
C GLN A 175 17.31 -7.68 4.10
N PHE A 176 18.58 -8.04 3.97
CA PHE A 176 19.68 -7.09 4.19
C PHE A 176 19.59 -5.85 3.28
N ASP A 177 19.15 -6.02 2.03
CA ASP A 177 19.00 -4.90 1.09
C ASP A 177 17.86 -3.93 1.45
N GLN A 178 16.92 -4.32 2.33
CA GLN A 178 15.87 -3.43 2.83
C GLN A 178 16.35 -2.51 3.95
N VAL A 179 17.50 -2.83 4.57
CA VAL A 179 18.08 -2.10 5.70
C VAL A 179 19.20 -1.15 5.24
N LYS A 180 19.62 -1.24 3.97
CA LYS A 180 20.69 -0.41 3.39
C LYS A 180 20.21 0.98 2.99
#